data_AF-A0A1B2J0D7-F1
#
_entry.id   AF-A0A1B2J0D7-F1
#
_cell.length_a   1.000
_cell.length_b   1.000
_cell.length_c   1.000
_cell.angle_alpha   90.00
_cell.angle_beta   90.00
_cell.angle_gamma   90.00
#
_symmetry.space_group_name_H-M   'P 1'
#
loop_
_entity.id
_entity.type
_entity.pdbx_description
1 polymer ?
#
loop_
_entity_poly.entity_id
_entity_poly.type
_entity_poly.pdbx_seq_one_letter_code
_entity_poly.pdbx_strand_id
1 'polypeptide(L)'
;MSLADQLRELVTPFAAHQVGLVVSHGDQIILSWQANQVFPAASLIKLAVLNQTLSQHPDLEAPIALDTTPVVGGAGVLQLMPSVTHLPLKTVLELMLAVSDNYAANLMLARSSMTAINEWLIDHGDVNTKLQRYLMDTKSVKKGLDNVTTAQDAWQLFRTALTDYPETQAWFAHQQFRYKLPATIDELETPITVLNKTGEGPAVDHDVARFFIGTDYYDVALLTADIADRSQAILLHQRVGQCIAQTLLSNL
;
A
#
# COMPACT_ATOMS: atom_id res chain seq x y z
N MET A 1 12.40 11.17 -24.43
CA MET A 1 12.90 10.16 -23.48
C MET A 1 11.70 9.35 -23.00
N SER A 2 11.77 8.02 -23.00
CA SER A 2 10.62 7.20 -22.56
C SER A 2 10.32 7.40 -21.07
N LEU A 3 9.11 7.09 -20.60
CA LEU A 3 8.80 7.11 -19.18
C LEU A 3 9.76 6.21 -18.38
N ALA A 4 10.06 5.00 -18.89
CA ALA A 4 10.97 4.07 -18.24
C ALA A 4 12.39 4.65 -18.07
N ASP A 5 12.89 5.42 -19.04
CA ASP A 5 14.20 6.07 -18.94
C ASP A 5 14.20 7.21 -17.91
N GLN A 6 13.17 8.05 -17.90
CA GLN A 6 13.02 9.12 -16.91
C GLN A 6 12.98 8.55 -15.48
N LEU A 7 12.19 7.51 -15.25
CA LEU A 7 12.08 6.86 -13.95
C LEU A 7 13.39 6.18 -13.52
N ARG A 8 14.13 5.59 -14.47
CA ARG A 8 15.45 4.99 -14.20
C ARG A 8 16.45 6.04 -13.73
N GLU A 9 16.46 7.22 -14.34
CA GLU A 9 17.32 8.34 -13.91
C GLU A 9 16.99 8.80 -12.48
N LEU A 10 15.72 8.76 -12.07
CA LEU A 10 15.30 9.14 -10.72
C LEU A 10 15.80 8.17 -9.64
N VAL A 11 15.83 6.87 -9.91
CA VAL A 11 16.21 5.84 -8.92
C VAL A 11 17.71 5.50 -8.91
N THR A 12 18.42 5.76 -10.01
CA THR A 12 19.86 5.47 -10.15
C THR A 12 20.76 6.07 -9.05
N PRO A 13 20.50 7.28 -8.51
CA PRO A 13 21.34 7.84 -7.45
C PRO A 13 21.28 7.11 -6.10
N PHE A 14 20.30 6.25 -5.88
CA PHE A 14 20.09 5.56 -4.62
C PHE A 14 20.78 4.18 -4.60
N ALA A 15 21.26 3.76 -3.43
CA ALA A 15 21.83 2.43 -3.27
C ALA A 15 20.76 1.34 -3.47
N ALA A 16 21.19 0.14 -3.86
CA ALA A 16 20.27 -0.95 -4.22
C ALA A 16 19.29 -1.35 -3.09
N HIS A 17 19.70 -1.23 -1.82
CA HIS A 17 18.85 -1.53 -0.66
C HIS A 17 17.87 -0.40 -0.31
N GLN A 18 18.03 0.79 -0.91
CA GLN A 18 17.26 1.98 -0.53
C GLN A 18 15.98 2.16 -1.34
N VAL A 19 15.90 1.62 -2.55
CA VAL A 19 14.76 1.85 -3.47
C VAL A 19 14.40 0.57 -4.22
N GLY A 20 13.15 0.16 -4.10
CA GLY A 20 12.49 -0.83 -4.95
C GLY A 20 11.38 -0.16 -5.76
N LEU A 21 11.33 -0.41 -7.07
CA LEU A 21 10.33 0.16 -7.97
C LEU A 21 9.81 -0.89 -8.96
N VAL A 22 8.49 -0.94 -9.12
CA VAL A 22 7.81 -1.59 -10.25
C VAL A 22 6.85 -0.58 -10.85
N VAL A 23 6.88 -0.43 -12.18
CA VAL A 23 5.93 0.41 -12.94
C VAL A 23 5.40 -0.41 -14.11
N SER A 24 4.08 -0.48 -14.26
CA SER A 24 3.42 -1.11 -15.41
C SER A 24 2.52 -0.14 -16.15
N HIS A 25 2.36 -0.35 -17.45
CA HIS A 25 1.34 0.26 -18.29
C HIS A 25 0.35 -0.85 -18.65
N GLY A 26 -0.90 -0.73 -18.20
CA GLY A 26 -1.80 -1.88 -18.22
C GLY A 26 -1.19 -3.07 -17.45
N ASP A 27 -1.18 -4.23 -18.07
CA ASP A 27 -0.58 -5.47 -17.51
C ASP A 27 0.93 -5.59 -17.79
N GLN A 28 1.49 -4.71 -18.61
CA GLN A 28 2.89 -4.79 -19.03
C GLN A 28 3.79 -3.99 -18.09
N ILE A 29 4.70 -4.67 -17.37
CA ILE A 29 5.77 -4.00 -16.61
C ILE A 29 6.71 -3.30 -17.60
N ILE A 30 6.85 -1.98 -17.47
CA ILE A 30 7.73 -1.14 -18.29
C ILE A 30 9.06 -0.83 -17.59
N LEU A 31 9.09 -0.92 -16.26
CA LEU A 31 10.30 -0.76 -15.46
C LEU A 31 10.21 -1.59 -14.17
N SER A 32 11.28 -2.32 -13.89
CA SER A 32 11.55 -2.95 -12.60
C SER A 32 12.94 -2.53 -12.12
N TRP A 33 13.06 -2.06 -10.89
CA TRP A 33 14.33 -1.70 -10.25
C TRP A 33 14.37 -2.26 -8.85
N GLN A 34 15.30 -3.19 -8.59
CA GLN A 34 15.38 -3.90 -7.29
C GLN A 34 14.01 -4.41 -6.81
N ALA A 35 13.18 -4.87 -7.75
CA ALA A 35 11.76 -5.15 -7.49
C ALA A 35 11.55 -6.23 -6.42
N ASN A 36 12.50 -7.16 -6.29
CA ASN A 36 12.51 -8.25 -5.31
C ASN A 36 13.35 -7.95 -4.06
N GLN A 37 13.89 -6.74 -3.91
CA GLN A 37 14.54 -6.33 -2.67
C GLN A 37 13.51 -6.34 -1.54
N VAL A 38 13.89 -6.94 -0.41
CA VAL A 38 13.03 -7.04 0.77
C VAL A 38 13.12 -5.76 1.58
N PHE A 39 11.96 -5.21 1.93
CA PHE A 39 11.77 -4.02 2.75
C PHE A 39 10.87 -4.33 3.94
N PRO A 40 11.00 -3.61 5.08
CA PRO A 40 9.94 -3.59 6.09
C PRO A 40 8.63 -3.14 5.45
N ALA A 41 7.57 -3.95 5.55
CA ALA A 41 6.33 -3.71 4.80
C ALA A 41 5.58 -2.44 5.24
N ALA A 42 5.88 -1.93 6.44
CA ALA A 42 5.09 -0.88 7.08
C ALA A 42 3.58 -1.18 6.95
N SER A 43 2.78 -0.22 6.49
CA SER A 43 1.34 -0.43 6.29
C SER A 43 0.95 -1.06 4.95
N LEU A 44 1.90 -1.36 4.04
CA LEU A 44 1.57 -2.11 2.82
C LEU A 44 1.16 -3.56 3.12
N ILE A 45 1.55 -4.10 4.29
CA ILE A 45 1.07 -5.41 4.76
C ILE A 45 -0.46 -5.50 4.83
N LYS A 46 -1.17 -4.36 4.97
CA LYS A 46 -2.63 -4.29 4.98
C LYS A 46 -3.25 -4.72 3.65
N LEU A 47 -2.50 -4.72 2.54
CA LEU A 47 -2.93 -5.28 1.27
C LEU A 47 -3.07 -6.80 1.35
N ALA A 48 -2.14 -7.49 2.03
CA ALA A 48 -2.26 -8.92 2.29
C ALA A 48 -3.47 -9.24 3.17
N VAL A 49 -3.67 -8.46 4.24
CA VAL A 49 -4.82 -8.60 5.14
C VAL A 49 -6.14 -8.39 4.39
N LEU A 50 -6.21 -7.35 3.54
CA LEU A 50 -7.35 -7.05 2.70
C LEU A 50 -7.69 -8.22 1.77
N ASN A 51 -6.74 -8.63 0.92
CA ASN A 51 -6.99 -9.65 -0.09
C ASN A 51 -7.34 -11.00 0.54
N GLN A 52 -6.66 -11.39 1.62
CA GLN A 52 -7.02 -12.62 2.33
C GLN A 52 -8.42 -12.52 2.96
N THR A 53 -8.80 -11.37 3.51
CA THR A 53 -10.14 -11.18 4.08
C THR A 53 -11.21 -11.31 3.01
N LEU A 54 -11.02 -10.65 1.85
CA LEU A 54 -11.99 -10.64 0.76
C LEU A 54 -12.07 -11.97 0.01
N SER A 55 -10.98 -12.76 -0.03
CA SER A 55 -11.00 -14.10 -0.64
C SER A 55 -11.91 -15.09 0.08
N GLN A 56 -12.31 -14.78 1.32
CA GLN A 56 -13.30 -15.56 2.06
C GLN A 56 -14.75 -15.21 1.67
N HIS A 57 -14.96 -14.28 0.74
CA HIS A 57 -16.26 -13.74 0.33
C HIS A 57 -17.17 -13.38 1.53
N PRO A 58 -16.68 -12.54 2.47
CA PRO A 58 -17.44 -12.21 3.66
C PRO A 58 -18.63 -11.30 3.34
N ASP A 59 -19.64 -11.29 4.22
CA ASP A 59 -20.66 -10.25 4.20
C ASP A 59 -20.04 -8.91 4.65
N LEU A 60 -19.93 -7.97 3.71
CA LEU A 60 -19.32 -6.66 3.93
C LEU A 60 -20.15 -5.75 4.84
N GLU A 61 -21.45 -6.00 4.98
CA GLU A 61 -22.34 -5.24 5.87
C GLU A 61 -22.43 -5.87 7.27
N ALA A 62 -21.82 -7.05 7.47
CA ALA A 62 -21.81 -7.71 8.77
C ALA A 62 -21.12 -6.83 9.83
N PRO A 63 -21.72 -6.67 11.02
CA PRO A 63 -21.14 -5.86 12.07
C PRO A 63 -19.90 -6.53 12.67
N ILE A 64 -18.84 -5.75 12.83
CA ILE A 64 -17.60 -6.12 13.49
C ILE A 64 -17.55 -5.46 14.85
N ALA A 65 -17.46 -6.26 15.91
CA ALA A 65 -17.18 -5.78 17.26
C ALA A 65 -15.74 -5.29 17.35
N LEU A 66 -15.57 -4.04 17.79
CA LEU A 66 -14.28 -3.38 17.86
C LEU A 66 -13.53 -3.67 19.16
N ASP A 67 -14.07 -4.40 20.13
CA ASP A 67 -13.42 -4.70 21.43
C ASP A 67 -12.67 -6.05 21.44
N THR A 68 -12.57 -6.70 20.29
CA THR A 68 -11.98 -8.04 20.16
C THR A 68 -10.44 -8.06 20.22
N THR A 69 -9.79 -6.89 20.15
CA THR A 69 -8.34 -6.75 20.29
C THR A 69 -7.99 -5.51 21.11
N PRO A 70 -6.79 -5.42 21.71
CA PRO A 70 -6.35 -4.17 22.34
C PRO A 70 -6.25 -3.02 21.33
N VAL A 71 -6.77 -1.85 21.70
CA VAL A 71 -6.58 -0.61 20.93
C VAL A 71 -5.09 -0.30 20.81
N VAL A 72 -4.65 0.01 19.59
CA VAL A 72 -3.26 0.38 19.30
C VAL A 72 -3.16 1.78 18.68
N GLY A 73 -2.00 2.41 18.86
CA GLY A 73 -1.70 3.72 18.31
C GLY A 73 -1.20 3.72 16.86
N GLY A 74 -0.53 4.81 16.50
CA GLY A 74 -0.03 5.05 15.13
C GLY A 74 -1.11 5.65 14.22
N ALA A 75 -1.07 5.31 12.94
CA ALA A 75 -2.06 5.79 11.96
C ALA A 75 -3.44 5.16 12.21
N GLY A 76 -4.49 5.92 11.90
CA GLY A 76 -5.88 5.53 12.13
C GLY A 76 -6.65 6.48 13.03
N VAL A 77 -7.96 6.40 12.91
CA VAL A 77 -8.93 7.24 13.61
C VAL A 77 -9.74 6.46 14.65
N LEU A 78 -9.80 5.13 14.56
CA LEU A 78 -10.64 4.32 15.48
C LEU A 78 -10.21 4.47 16.93
N GLN A 79 -8.90 4.60 17.20
CA GLN A 79 -8.38 4.86 18.56
C GLN A 79 -8.91 6.16 19.18
N LEU A 80 -9.37 7.10 18.33
CA LEU A 80 -9.92 8.40 18.74
C LEU A 80 -11.44 8.36 18.94
N MET A 81 -12.08 7.21 18.67
CA MET A 81 -13.54 7.05 18.68
C MET A 81 -13.97 5.94 19.67
N PRO A 82 -13.63 6.04 20.97
CA PRO A 82 -13.86 4.96 21.94
C PRO A 82 -15.34 4.66 22.21
N SER A 83 -16.26 5.54 21.81
CA SER A 83 -17.70 5.31 21.88
C SER A 83 -18.22 4.40 20.76
N VAL A 84 -17.45 4.21 19.69
CA VAL A 84 -17.80 3.32 18.59
C VAL A 84 -17.40 1.90 18.98
N THR A 85 -18.39 1.02 19.06
CA THR A 85 -18.18 -0.37 19.49
C THR A 85 -18.38 -1.37 18.35
N HIS A 86 -19.11 -0.98 17.31
CA HIS A 86 -19.40 -1.82 16.14
C HIS A 86 -19.35 -0.99 14.87
N LEU A 87 -18.83 -1.58 13.80
CA LEU A 87 -18.87 -1.01 12.45
C LEU A 87 -19.11 -2.13 11.42
N PRO A 88 -19.74 -1.84 10.27
CA PRO A 88 -19.74 -2.78 9.15
C PRO A 88 -18.32 -3.19 8.76
N LEU A 89 -18.12 -4.45 8.35
CA LEU A 89 -16.82 -4.95 7.90
C LEU A 89 -16.22 -4.06 6.81
N LYS A 90 -17.03 -3.63 5.85
CA LYS A 90 -16.68 -2.65 4.82
C LYS A 90 -16.03 -1.41 5.40
N THR A 91 -16.65 -0.79 6.40
CA THR A 91 -16.13 0.43 7.02
C THR A 91 -14.80 0.18 7.72
N VAL A 92 -14.63 -0.99 8.37
CA VAL A 92 -13.35 -1.34 9.00
C VAL A 92 -12.25 -1.51 7.95
N LEU A 93 -12.52 -2.21 6.86
CA LEU A 93 -11.57 -2.39 5.75
C LEU A 93 -11.25 -1.07 5.05
N GLU A 94 -12.25 -0.21 4.83
CA GLU A 94 -12.05 1.10 4.22
C GLU A 94 -11.19 2.01 5.09
N LEU A 95 -11.42 2.07 6.41
CA LEU A 95 -10.57 2.81 7.34
C LEU A 95 -9.13 2.25 7.37
N MET A 96 -8.98 0.93 7.29
CA MET A 96 -7.67 0.28 7.19
C MET A 96 -6.89 0.74 5.95
N LEU A 97 -7.57 1.05 4.84
CA LEU A 97 -6.92 1.50 3.60
C LEU A 97 -6.79 3.02 3.55
N ALA A 98 -7.89 3.76 3.71
CA ALA A 98 -8.01 5.19 3.46
C ALA A 98 -7.24 6.07 4.45
N VAL A 99 -7.20 5.67 5.73
CA VAL A 99 -6.45 6.38 6.79
C VAL A 99 -5.41 5.48 7.45
N SER A 100 -5.09 4.35 6.80
CA SER A 100 -4.10 3.39 7.25
C SER A 100 -4.33 2.93 8.70
N ASP A 101 -5.59 2.72 9.10
CA ASP A 101 -5.90 2.44 10.50
C ASP A 101 -5.27 1.14 11.01
N ASN A 102 -4.36 1.26 11.98
CA ASN A 102 -3.64 0.12 12.56
C ASN A 102 -4.54 -0.76 13.42
N TYR A 103 -5.54 -0.16 14.06
CA TYR A 103 -6.45 -0.90 14.90
C TYR A 103 -7.42 -1.73 14.05
N ALA A 104 -7.96 -1.13 12.98
CA ALA A 104 -8.74 -1.85 11.97
C ALA A 104 -7.98 -3.07 11.42
N ALA A 105 -6.70 -2.90 11.09
CA ALA A 105 -5.86 -4.01 10.63
C ALA A 105 -5.75 -5.12 11.68
N ASN A 106 -5.46 -4.77 12.94
CA ASN A 106 -5.33 -5.75 14.02
C ASN A 106 -6.65 -6.48 14.31
N LEU A 107 -7.80 -5.82 14.17
CA LEU A 107 -9.12 -6.49 14.26
C LEU A 107 -9.27 -7.55 13.16
N MET A 108 -8.85 -7.27 11.92
CA MET A 108 -8.87 -8.25 10.84
C MET A 108 -7.86 -9.38 11.09
N LEU A 109 -6.67 -9.08 11.59
CA LEU A 109 -5.66 -10.09 11.98
C LEU A 109 -6.09 -11.00 13.14
N ALA A 110 -7.00 -10.55 14.00
CA ALA A 110 -7.55 -11.41 15.04
C ALA A 110 -8.64 -12.34 14.51
N ARG A 111 -9.33 -11.94 13.44
CA ARG A 111 -10.34 -12.75 12.74
C ARG A 111 -9.69 -13.75 11.78
N SER A 112 -8.63 -13.32 11.10
CA SER A 112 -7.81 -14.12 10.19
C SER A 112 -6.46 -14.39 10.82
N SER A 113 -6.12 -15.65 11.10
CA SER A 113 -4.82 -15.96 11.69
C SER A 113 -3.66 -15.51 10.80
N MET A 114 -2.53 -15.13 11.40
CA MET A 114 -1.31 -14.82 10.63
C MET A 114 -0.89 -15.99 9.74
N THR A 115 -1.12 -17.23 10.19
CA THR A 115 -0.89 -18.44 9.40
C THR A 115 -1.71 -18.43 8.12
N ALA A 116 -3.03 -18.23 8.22
CA ALA A 116 -3.92 -18.22 7.05
C ALA A 116 -3.55 -17.11 6.04
N ILE A 117 -3.09 -15.94 6.52
CA ILE A 117 -2.64 -14.85 5.66
C ILE A 117 -1.34 -15.21 4.94
N ASN A 118 -0.36 -15.78 5.65
CA ASN A 118 0.89 -16.19 5.00
C ASN A 118 0.70 -17.37 4.03
N GLU A 119 -0.21 -18.31 4.33
CA GLU A 119 -0.59 -19.40 3.41
C GLU A 119 -1.23 -18.82 2.14
N TRP A 120 -2.20 -17.90 2.31
CA TRP A 120 -2.82 -17.21 1.17
C TRP A 120 -1.79 -16.47 0.30
N LEU A 121 -0.82 -15.78 0.91
CA LEU A 121 0.26 -15.10 0.19
C LEU A 121 1.09 -16.08 -0.66
N ILE A 122 1.45 -17.24 -0.12
CA ILE A 122 2.20 -18.27 -0.85
C ILE A 122 1.39 -18.78 -2.03
N ASP A 123 0.11 -19.10 -1.81
CA ASP A 123 -0.79 -19.65 -2.84
C ASP A 123 -1.02 -18.66 -4.00
N HIS A 124 -0.91 -17.35 -3.74
CA HIS A 124 -1.08 -16.30 -4.75
C HIS A 124 0.24 -15.81 -5.35
N GLY A 125 1.37 -16.41 -4.97
CA GLY A 125 2.70 -16.10 -5.52
C GLY A 125 3.43 -14.92 -4.87
N ASP A 126 2.86 -14.31 -3.84
CA ASP A 126 3.43 -13.19 -3.06
C ASP A 126 4.40 -13.69 -1.98
N VAL A 127 5.35 -14.54 -2.39
CA VAL A 127 6.20 -15.37 -1.49
C VAL A 127 7.23 -14.59 -0.68
N ASN A 128 7.50 -13.34 -1.04
CA ASN A 128 8.46 -12.49 -0.33
C ASN A 128 7.79 -11.65 0.76
N THR A 129 6.47 -11.47 0.68
CA THR A 129 5.67 -10.82 1.70
C THR A 129 5.44 -11.76 2.87
N LYS A 130 5.72 -11.29 4.08
CA LYS A 130 5.55 -12.08 5.30
C LYS A 130 4.96 -11.24 6.40
N LEU A 131 3.84 -11.72 6.95
CA LEU A 131 3.20 -11.18 8.14
C LEU A 131 3.75 -11.92 9.38
N GLN A 132 4.57 -11.25 10.17
CA GLN A 132 5.28 -11.84 11.31
C GLN A 132 4.87 -11.24 12.66
N ARG A 133 4.11 -10.14 12.64
CA ARG A 133 3.61 -9.48 13.85
C ARG A 133 2.33 -8.67 13.58
N TYR A 134 1.62 -8.39 14.67
CA TYR A 134 0.57 -7.37 14.70
C TYR A 134 1.14 -5.96 14.53
N LEU A 135 0.30 -5.03 14.08
CA LEU A 135 0.66 -3.62 13.97
C LEU A 135 0.90 -3.05 15.37
N MET A 136 1.92 -2.20 15.49
CA MET A 136 2.41 -1.61 16.74
C MET A 136 3.00 -2.57 17.79
N ASP A 137 3.21 -3.86 17.46
CA ASP A 137 3.94 -4.78 18.33
C ASP A 137 5.46 -4.53 18.29
N THR A 138 5.90 -3.54 19.06
CA THR A 138 7.32 -3.21 19.20
C THR A 138 8.14 -4.27 19.93
N LYS A 139 7.50 -5.19 20.67
CA LYS A 139 8.21 -6.29 21.35
C LYS A 139 8.71 -7.31 20.33
N SER A 140 7.90 -7.62 19.31
CA SER A 140 8.28 -8.49 18.19
C SER A 140 9.39 -7.87 17.34
N VAL A 141 9.31 -6.57 17.04
CA VAL A 141 10.37 -5.85 16.32
C VAL A 141 11.72 -5.96 17.05
N LYS A 142 11.74 -5.78 18.39
CA LYS A 142 12.96 -5.94 19.21
C LYS A 142 13.54 -7.36 19.19
N LYS A 143 12.76 -8.36 18.81
CA LYS A 143 13.20 -9.75 18.61
C LYS A 143 13.59 -10.07 17.16
N GLY A 144 13.63 -9.06 16.29
CA GLY A 144 13.95 -9.23 14.87
C GLY A 144 12.77 -9.75 14.02
N LEU A 145 11.54 -9.74 14.56
CA LEU A 145 10.34 -10.13 13.83
C LEU A 145 9.62 -8.87 13.34
N ASP A 146 9.60 -8.66 12.03
CA ASP A 146 8.88 -7.56 11.39
C ASP A 146 8.11 -8.01 10.15
N ASN A 147 7.07 -7.29 9.78
CA ASN A 147 6.37 -7.54 8.53
C ASN A 147 7.25 -7.06 7.38
N VAL A 148 7.39 -7.88 6.33
CA VAL A 148 8.25 -7.57 5.17
C VAL A 148 7.50 -7.76 3.86
N THR A 149 7.96 -7.10 2.81
CA THR A 149 7.40 -7.14 1.45
C THR A 149 8.49 -6.79 0.44
N THR A 150 8.18 -6.91 -0.85
CA THR A 150 8.98 -6.35 -1.95
C THR A 150 8.13 -5.37 -2.77
N ALA A 151 8.73 -4.63 -3.70
CA ALA A 151 7.97 -3.79 -4.62
C ALA A 151 7.15 -4.64 -5.61
N GLN A 152 7.67 -5.81 -6.00
CA GLN A 152 6.97 -6.78 -6.84
C GLN A 152 5.70 -7.31 -6.18
N ASP A 153 5.81 -7.84 -4.97
CA ASP A 153 4.67 -8.39 -4.23
C ASP A 153 3.66 -7.28 -3.88
N ALA A 154 4.14 -6.09 -3.48
CA ALA A 154 3.24 -4.97 -3.17
C ALA A 154 2.44 -4.49 -4.40
N TRP A 155 3.08 -4.43 -5.57
CA TRP A 155 2.41 -4.14 -6.84
C TRP A 155 1.36 -5.21 -7.17
N GLN A 156 1.71 -6.49 -7.01
CA GLN A 156 0.81 -7.60 -7.26
C GLN A 156 -0.40 -7.60 -6.31
N LEU A 157 -0.17 -7.51 -5.01
CA LEU A 157 -1.23 -7.43 -3.99
C LEU A 157 -2.19 -6.26 -4.23
N PHE A 158 -1.65 -5.10 -4.61
CA PHE A 158 -2.48 -3.94 -4.94
C PHE A 158 -3.35 -4.20 -6.18
N ARG A 159 -2.78 -4.81 -7.22
CA ARG A 159 -3.53 -5.17 -8.44
C ARG A 159 -4.58 -6.24 -8.21
N THR A 160 -4.28 -7.27 -7.41
CA THR A 160 -5.24 -8.30 -6.98
C THR A 160 -6.44 -7.63 -6.33
N ALA A 161 -6.20 -6.69 -5.40
CA ALA A 161 -7.28 -5.97 -4.74
C ALA A 161 -8.19 -5.24 -5.73
N LEU A 162 -7.61 -4.50 -6.68
CA LEU A 162 -8.36 -3.71 -7.67
C LEU A 162 -9.10 -4.56 -8.71
N THR A 163 -8.53 -5.73 -9.06
CA THR A 163 -9.02 -6.58 -10.16
C THR A 163 -10.08 -7.56 -9.67
N ASP A 164 -9.80 -8.23 -8.56
CA ASP A 164 -10.65 -9.31 -8.04
C ASP A 164 -11.78 -8.76 -7.16
N TYR A 165 -11.60 -7.56 -6.58
CA TYR A 165 -12.56 -6.90 -5.70
C TYR A 165 -12.79 -5.44 -6.13
N PRO A 166 -13.54 -5.19 -7.22
CA PRO A 166 -13.71 -3.85 -7.79
C PRO A 166 -14.28 -2.79 -6.82
N GLU A 167 -15.02 -3.21 -5.78
CA GLU A 167 -15.51 -2.31 -4.73
C GLU A 167 -14.38 -1.60 -3.97
N THR A 168 -13.18 -2.17 -3.95
CA THR A 168 -12.01 -1.59 -3.27
C THR A 168 -11.49 -0.34 -3.97
N GLN A 169 -11.81 -0.13 -5.25
CA GLN A 169 -11.37 1.05 -6.00
C GLN A 169 -11.79 2.34 -5.28
N ALA A 170 -13.03 2.41 -4.80
CA ALA A 170 -13.51 3.56 -4.03
C ALA A 170 -12.70 3.74 -2.73
N TRP A 171 -12.34 2.66 -2.05
CA TRP A 171 -11.60 2.71 -0.77
C TRP A 171 -10.17 3.25 -0.97
N PHE A 172 -9.52 2.85 -2.06
CA PHE A 172 -8.20 3.39 -2.43
C PHE A 172 -8.28 4.82 -2.98
N ALA A 173 -9.40 5.22 -3.58
CA ALA A 173 -9.64 6.61 -3.98
C ALA A 173 -9.83 7.54 -2.76
N HIS A 174 -10.37 7.03 -1.66
CA HIS A 174 -10.56 7.78 -0.41
C HIS A 174 -9.28 7.93 0.42
N GLN A 175 -8.12 7.50 -0.09
CA GLN A 175 -6.84 7.63 0.59
C GLN A 175 -6.55 9.08 1.02
N GLN A 176 -6.23 9.27 2.29
CA GLN A 176 -5.95 10.60 2.86
C GLN A 176 -4.45 10.93 2.84
N PHE A 177 -3.57 9.93 2.67
CA PHE A 177 -2.13 10.16 2.54
C PHE A 177 -1.72 10.34 1.07
N ARG A 178 -1.81 11.58 0.60
CA ARG A 178 -1.64 11.96 -0.81
C ARG A 178 -0.33 12.70 -1.13
N TYR A 179 0.49 12.97 -0.10
CA TYR A 179 1.72 13.77 -0.18
C TYR A 179 2.93 13.07 -0.84
N LYS A 180 2.79 11.81 -1.30
CA LYS A 180 3.82 11.00 -1.98
C LYS A 180 3.59 10.91 -3.49
N LEU A 181 3.22 9.75 -4.04
CA LEU A 181 3.04 9.58 -5.49
C LEU A 181 2.00 10.56 -6.05
N PRO A 182 0.84 10.79 -5.41
CA PRO A 182 -0.18 11.69 -5.97
C PRO A 182 0.16 13.18 -5.87
N ALA A 183 1.16 13.58 -5.08
CA ALA A 183 1.26 14.92 -4.50
C ALA A 183 1.26 16.08 -5.51
N THR A 184 1.77 15.85 -6.71
CA THR A 184 1.93 16.92 -7.72
C THR A 184 0.66 17.17 -8.53
N ILE A 185 -0.32 16.29 -8.43
CA ILE A 185 -1.61 16.41 -9.13
C ILE A 185 -2.83 16.35 -8.20
N ASP A 186 -2.61 16.00 -6.94
CA ASP A 186 -3.66 16.02 -5.93
C ASP A 186 -4.23 17.44 -5.78
N GLU A 187 -5.55 17.55 -5.61
CA GLU A 187 -6.29 18.82 -5.53
C GLU A 187 -6.22 19.73 -6.79
N LEU A 188 -5.60 19.27 -7.87
CA LEU A 188 -5.65 19.97 -9.16
C LEU A 188 -6.84 19.50 -9.99
N GLU A 189 -7.39 20.41 -10.81
CA GLU A 189 -8.34 20.04 -11.85
C GLU A 189 -7.60 19.28 -12.96
N THR A 190 -7.66 17.95 -12.91
CA THR A 190 -7.03 17.03 -13.86
C THR A 190 -7.98 15.88 -14.19
N PRO A 191 -7.97 15.33 -15.42
CA PRO A 191 -8.72 14.12 -15.74
C PRO A 191 -8.16 12.85 -15.08
N ILE A 192 -6.97 12.92 -14.45
CA ILE A 192 -6.33 11.76 -13.82
C ILE A 192 -7.02 11.43 -12.49
N THR A 193 -7.47 10.19 -12.35
CA THR A 193 -7.82 9.63 -11.04
C THR A 193 -6.65 8.82 -10.49
N VAL A 194 -6.42 8.91 -9.17
CA VAL A 194 -5.34 8.17 -8.50
C VAL A 194 -5.88 7.37 -7.32
N LEU A 195 -5.69 6.05 -7.37
CA LEU A 195 -5.96 5.12 -6.27
C LEU A 195 -4.64 4.82 -5.58
N ASN A 196 -4.52 4.92 -4.25
CA ASN A 196 -3.24 4.59 -3.61
C ASN A 196 -3.33 4.02 -2.19
N LYS A 197 -2.25 3.33 -1.79
CA LYS A 197 -2.01 2.86 -0.42
C LYS A 197 -0.58 3.16 -0.01
N THR A 198 -0.44 3.86 1.10
CA THR A 198 0.87 4.20 1.66
C THR A 198 1.36 3.24 2.75
N GLY A 199 2.65 3.28 3.02
CA GLY A 199 3.26 2.74 4.23
C GLY A 199 4.34 3.66 4.78
N GLU A 200 4.38 3.83 6.09
CA GLU A 200 5.35 4.66 6.80
C GLU A 200 5.88 3.91 8.03
N GLY A 201 7.16 4.08 8.30
CA GLY A 201 7.83 3.53 9.47
C GLY A 201 9.18 4.19 9.71
N PRO A 202 9.92 3.77 10.75
CA PRO A 202 11.29 4.23 10.97
C PRO A 202 12.15 4.01 9.71
N ALA A 203 12.68 5.10 9.14
CA ALA A 203 13.46 5.11 7.90
C ALA A 203 12.76 4.49 6.67
N VAL A 204 11.42 4.42 6.67
CA VAL A 204 10.63 3.79 5.61
C VAL A 204 9.53 4.72 5.13
N ASP A 205 9.48 4.93 3.81
CA ASP A 205 8.37 5.58 3.11
C ASP A 205 8.03 4.76 1.86
N HIS A 206 6.80 4.31 1.76
CA HIS A 206 6.29 3.45 0.68
C HIS A 206 4.98 3.98 0.14
N ASP A 207 4.72 3.76 -1.15
CA ASP A 207 3.44 4.04 -1.77
C ASP A 207 3.23 3.12 -2.97
N VAL A 208 2.02 2.58 -3.10
CA VAL A 208 1.57 1.89 -4.30
C VAL A 208 0.36 2.61 -4.85
N ALA A 209 0.31 2.83 -6.16
CA ALA A 209 -0.74 3.62 -6.77
C ALA A 209 -1.09 3.18 -8.19
N ARG A 210 -2.35 3.43 -8.58
CA ARG A 210 -2.82 3.42 -9.97
C ARG A 210 -3.16 4.85 -10.38
N PHE A 211 -2.56 5.34 -11.46
CA PHE A 211 -2.93 6.58 -12.14
C PHE A 211 -3.67 6.24 -13.42
N PHE A 212 -4.84 6.84 -13.68
CA PHE A 212 -5.61 6.48 -14.88
C PHE A 212 -6.48 7.60 -15.43
N ILE A 213 -6.69 7.55 -16.75
CA ILE A 213 -7.68 8.32 -17.50
C ILE A 213 -8.48 7.32 -18.36
N GLY A 214 -9.77 7.18 -18.11
CA GLY A 214 -10.58 6.17 -18.77
C GLY A 214 -10.02 4.76 -18.53
N THR A 215 -9.64 4.07 -19.60
CA THR A 215 -9.02 2.72 -19.52
C THR A 215 -7.49 2.75 -19.60
N ASP A 216 -6.88 3.91 -19.86
CA ASP A 216 -5.42 4.05 -19.89
C ASP A 216 -4.89 4.24 -18.47
N TYR A 217 -4.03 3.33 -17.99
CA TYR A 217 -3.57 3.36 -16.61
C TYR A 217 -2.12 2.89 -16.45
N TYR A 218 -1.45 3.49 -15.46
CA TYR A 218 -0.17 3.05 -14.94
C TYR A 218 -0.31 2.62 -13.49
N ASP A 219 0.22 1.44 -13.16
CA ASP A 219 0.44 1.04 -11.78
C ASP A 219 1.88 1.26 -11.39
N VAL A 220 2.11 1.69 -10.15
CA VAL A 220 3.44 1.88 -9.59
C VAL A 220 3.48 1.37 -8.15
N ALA A 221 4.53 0.65 -7.81
CA ALA A 221 4.92 0.38 -6.43
C ALA A 221 6.31 0.94 -6.21
N LEU A 222 6.44 1.92 -5.32
CA LEU A 222 7.71 2.54 -4.95
C LEU A 222 7.91 2.37 -3.44
N LEU A 223 8.95 1.63 -3.09
CA LEU A 223 9.34 1.35 -1.73
C LEU A 223 10.71 1.96 -1.48
N THR A 224 10.82 2.72 -0.38
CA THR A 224 12.10 3.27 0.06
C THR A 224 12.43 2.90 1.50
N ALA A 225 13.71 2.65 1.77
CA ALA A 225 14.26 2.43 3.10
C ALA A 225 15.65 3.06 3.26
N ASP A 226 16.06 3.33 4.50
CA ASP A 226 17.43 3.72 4.86
C ASP A 226 17.97 4.96 4.09
N ILE A 227 17.07 5.85 3.67
CA ILE A 227 17.43 7.17 3.13
C ILE A 227 17.54 8.14 4.32
N ALA A 228 18.76 8.60 4.61
CA ALA A 228 19.06 9.41 5.79
C ALA A 228 18.24 10.72 5.85
N ASP A 229 18.08 11.39 4.71
CA ASP A 229 17.20 12.54 4.57
C ASP A 229 15.84 12.10 4.02
N ARG A 230 14.86 11.97 4.93
CA ARG A 230 13.49 11.59 4.57
C ARG A 230 12.88 12.48 3.47
N SER A 231 13.28 13.75 3.37
CA SER A 231 12.75 14.64 2.33
C SER A 231 13.12 14.17 0.92
N GLN A 232 14.28 13.51 0.75
CA GLN A 232 14.69 12.93 -0.52
C GLN A 232 13.83 11.72 -0.90
N ALA A 233 13.45 10.89 0.07
CA ALA A 233 12.53 9.77 -0.15
C ALA A 233 11.16 10.29 -0.62
N ILE A 234 10.62 11.31 0.04
CA ILE A 234 9.35 11.93 -0.35
C ILE A 234 9.46 12.57 -1.74
N LEU A 235 10.50 13.35 -2.01
CA LEU A 235 10.72 13.98 -3.31
C LEU A 235 10.83 12.95 -4.44
N LEU A 236 11.47 11.80 -4.20
CA LEU A 236 11.51 10.70 -5.16
C LEU A 236 10.10 10.22 -5.52
N HIS A 237 9.23 9.98 -4.54
CA HIS A 237 7.83 9.60 -4.81
C HIS A 237 7.10 10.66 -5.62
N GLN A 238 7.24 11.93 -5.25
CA GLN A 238 6.57 13.04 -5.93
C GLN A 238 7.01 13.15 -7.40
N ARG A 239 8.31 13.00 -7.67
CA ARG A 239 8.87 13.05 -9.04
C ARG A 239 8.45 11.84 -9.88
N VAL A 240 8.42 10.64 -9.29
CA VAL A 240 7.92 9.43 -9.98
C VAL A 240 6.45 9.61 -10.36
N GLY A 241 5.60 10.04 -9.42
CA GLY A 241 4.19 10.32 -9.70
C GLY A 241 3.98 11.42 -10.73
N GLN A 242 4.79 12.49 -10.69
CA GLN A 242 4.76 13.56 -11.68
C GLN A 242 5.08 13.06 -13.09
N CYS A 243 6.12 12.24 -13.26
CA CYS A 243 6.48 11.65 -14.56
C CYS A 243 5.34 10.79 -15.13
N ILE A 244 4.69 9.98 -14.28
CA ILE A 244 3.54 9.16 -14.69
C ILE A 244 2.37 10.04 -15.13
N ALA A 245 2.02 11.04 -14.33
CA ALA A 245 0.92 11.95 -14.61
C ALA A 245 1.13 12.72 -15.93
N GLN A 246 2.34 13.26 -16.14
CA GLN A 246 2.70 13.96 -17.38
C GLN A 246 2.60 13.03 -18.60
N THR A 247 2.99 11.76 -18.45
CA THR A 247 2.89 10.77 -19.53
C THR A 247 1.43 10.50 -19.89
N LEU A 248 0.56 10.27 -18.91
CA LEU A 248 -0.88 10.09 -19.15
C LEU A 248 -1.51 11.29 -19.85
N LEU A 249 -1.21 12.52 -19.41
CA LEU A 249 -1.75 13.73 -20.02
C LEU A 249 -1.25 13.94 -21.46
N SER A 250 -0.05 13.45 -21.80
CA SER A 250 0.50 13.56 -23.15
C SER A 250 -0.13 12.58 -24.16
N ASN A 251 -0.86 11.56 -23.68
CA ASN A 251 -1.56 10.58 -24.51
C ASN A 251 -3.00 11.00 -24.86
N LEU A 252 -3.49 12.13 -24.29
CA LEU A 252 -4.83 12.68 -24.54
C LEU A 252 -5.01 13.22 -25.96
#